data_AF-A0A820BBV2-F1
#
_entry.id   AF-A0A820BBV2-F1
#
_cell.length_a   1.000
_cell.length_b   1.000
_cell.length_c   1.000
_cell.angle_alpha   90.00
_cell.angle_beta   90.00
_cell.angle_gamma   90.00
#
_symmetry.space_group_name_H-M   'P 1'
#
loop_
_entity.id
_entity.type
_entity.pdbx_description
1 polymer ?
#
loop_
_entity_poly.entity_id
_entity_poly.type
_entity_poly.pdbx_seq_one_letter_code
_entity_poly.pdbx_strand_id
1 'polypeptide(L)'
;MPKAYETIDKECHDCGQYGSQWCSINHGVLLCDECCSVHLSLGRHVSQIKSFKRNYWPPSQLNLINELRSNGANFIWEYSLRDPQNKFPRKKPSAKDPLP
;
A
#
# COMPACT_ATOMS: atom_id res chain seq x y z
N MET A 1 -20.26 17.64 -1.13
CA MET A 1 -20.16 16.22 -0.69
C MET A 1 -18.70 15.80 -0.76
N PRO A 2 -18.17 15.11 0.26
CA PRO A 2 -16.79 14.62 0.23
C PRO A 2 -16.60 13.65 -0.94
N LYS A 3 -15.42 13.66 -1.55
CA LYS A 3 -15.11 12.69 -2.61
C LYS A 3 -15.02 11.30 -2.00
N ALA A 4 -15.48 10.27 -2.71
CA ALA A 4 -15.56 8.90 -2.17
C ALA A 4 -14.22 8.34 -1.63
N TYR A 5 -13.06 8.83 -2.07
CA TYR A 5 -11.76 8.43 -1.52
C TYR A 5 -11.42 9.09 -0.16
N GLU A 6 -12.14 10.14 0.25
CA GLU A 6 -11.89 10.87 1.50
C GLU A 6 -12.36 10.11 2.73
N THR A 7 -13.25 9.13 2.55
CA THR A 7 -13.73 8.24 3.62
C THR A 7 -12.82 7.03 3.84
N ILE A 8 -11.83 6.81 2.96
CA ILE A 8 -10.84 5.74 3.13
C ILE A 8 -9.84 6.18 4.19
N ASP A 9 -9.67 5.37 5.25
CA ASP A 9 -8.60 5.58 6.22
C ASP A 9 -7.23 5.38 5.53
N LYS A 10 -6.34 6.36 5.74
CA LYS A 10 -5.14 6.62 4.96
C LYS A 10 -3.86 6.15 5.64
N GLU A 11 -3.93 5.15 6.51
CA GLU A 11 -2.73 4.48 7.00
C GLU A 11 -1.95 3.81 5.86
N CYS A 12 -0.64 4.05 5.81
CA CYS A 12 0.27 3.43 4.87
C CYS A 12 0.50 1.97 5.25
N HIS A 13 0.30 1.05 4.30
CA HIS A 13 0.50 -0.38 4.54
C HIS A 13 1.98 -0.75 4.72
N ASP A 14 2.92 0.09 4.29
CA ASP A 14 4.35 -0.20 4.40
C ASP A 14 4.98 0.33 5.68
N CYS A 15 4.57 1.51 6.16
CA CYS A 15 5.22 2.14 7.32
C CYS A 15 4.25 2.50 8.46
N GLY A 16 2.94 2.32 8.29
CA GLY A 16 1.93 2.70 9.27
C GLY A 16 1.71 4.21 9.39
N GLN A 17 2.38 5.04 8.57
CA GLN A 17 2.18 6.48 8.61
C GLN A 17 0.82 6.86 8.02
N TYR A 18 0.09 7.75 8.70
CA TYR A 18 -1.17 8.30 8.19
C TYR A 18 -0.97 9.28 7.05
N GLY A 19 -2.03 9.48 6.26
CA GLY A 19 -2.07 10.49 5.20
C GLY A 19 -1.68 9.97 3.82
N SER A 20 -1.70 8.65 3.60
CA SER A 20 -1.51 8.01 2.30
C SER A 20 -2.34 8.66 1.21
N GLN A 21 -1.69 9.09 0.14
CA GLN A 21 -2.33 9.72 -1.03
C GLN A 21 -2.22 8.87 -2.30
N TRP A 22 -1.57 7.72 -2.18
CA TRP A 22 -1.25 6.81 -3.26
C TRP A 22 -1.78 5.43 -2.97
N CYS A 23 -1.98 4.66 -4.04
CA CYS A 23 -2.33 3.27 -3.96
C CYS A 23 -1.58 2.49 -5.04
N SER A 24 -1.03 1.33 -4.67
CA SER A 24 -0.61 0.32 -5.64
C SER A 24 -1.82 -0.56 -5.98
N ILE A 25 -2.44 -0.33 -7.14
CA ILE A 25 -3.73 -0.95 -7.48
C ILE A 25 -3.61 -2.47 -7.57
N ASN A 26 -2.55 -2.98 -8.19
CA ASN A 26 -2.32 -4.40 -8.39
C ASN A 26 -2.00 -5.15 -7.08
N HIS A 27 -1.54 -4.46 -6.05
CA HIS A 27 -1.28 -5.03 -4.73
C HIS A 27 -2.40 -4.76 -3.73
N GLY A 28 -3.29 -3.80 -4.02
CA GLY A 28 -4.37 -3.42 -3.13
C GLY A 28 -3.93 -2.70 -1.86
N VAL A 29 -2.79 -1.99 -1.89
CA VAL A 29 -2.20 -1.34 -0.71
C VAL A 29 -2.19 0.19 -0.85
N LEU A 30 -2.35 0.88 0.28
CA LEU A 30 -2.25 2.33 0.43
C LEU A 30 -0.83 2.73 0.81
N LEU A 31 -0.32 3.82 0.21
CA LEU A 31 1.06 4.26 0.36
C LEU A 31 1.15 5.75 0.69
N CYS A 32 2.06 6.10 1.61
CA CYS A 32 2.53 7.46 1.83
C CYS A 32 3.48 7.91 0.70
N ASP A 33 3.88 9.18 0.70
CA ASP A 33 4.76 9.73 -0.35
C ASP A 33 6.14 9.03 -0.42
N GLU A 34 6.72 8.69 0.75
CA GLU A 34 8.02 8.01 0.82
C GLU A 34 7.95 6.58 0.25
N CYS A 35 7.00 5.76 0.71
CA CYS A 35 6.82 4.40 0.20
C CYS A 35 6.37 4.37 -1.27
N CYS A 36 5.55 5.35 -1.69
CA CYS A 36 5.20 5.53 -3.10
C CYS A 36 6.44 5.72 -3.97
N SER A 37 7.42 6.53 -3.51
CA SER A 37 8.66 6.77 -4.24
C SER A 37 9.47 5.48 -4.44
N VAL A 38 9.50 4.60 -3.44
CA VAL A 38 10.10 3.25 -3.56
C VAL A 38 9.33 2.41 -4.56
N HIS A 39 8.01 2.32 -4.44
CA HIS A 39 7.21 1.53 -5.37
C HIS A 39 7.34 2.00 -6.83
N LEU A 40 7.50 3.31 -7.07
CA LEU A 40 7.76 3.86 -8.39
C LEU A 40 9.11 3.40 -8.95
N SER A 41 10.15 3.28 -8.12
CA SER A 41 11.47 2.82 -8.57
C SER A 41 11.50 1.34 -8.96
N LEU A 42 10.59 0.52 -8.41
CA LEU A 42 10.41 -0.89 -8.80
C LEU A 42 9.88 -1.04 -10.24
N GLY A 43 9.22 0.00 -10.77
CA GLY A 43 8.65 0.01 -12.10
C GLY A 43 7.26 -0.63 -12.21
N ARG A 44 6.54 -0.24 -13.28
CA ARG A 44 5.10 -0.54 -13.47
C ARG A 44 4.74 -2.03 -13.57
N HIS A 45 5.72 -2.87 -13.89
CA HIS A 45 5.53 -4.32 -14.00
C HIS A 45 5.48 -4.98 -12.61
N VAL A 46 6.03 -4.31 -11.60
CA VAL A 46 5.97 -4.71 -10.19
C VAL A 46 4.83 -3.99 -9.48
N SER A 47 4.81 -2.65 -9.52
CA SER A 47 3.80 -1.85 -8.78
C SER A 47 3.13 -0.82 -9.67
N GLN A 48 1.79 -0.84 -9.69
CA GLN A 48 0.98 0.08 -10.47
C GLN A 48 0.41 1.18 -9.58
N ILE A 49 1.10 2.31 -9.53
CA ILE A 49 0.78 3.44 -8.64
C ILE A 49 -0.29 4.37 -9.23
N LYS A 50 -1.24 4.79 -8.39
CA LYS A 50 -2.28 5.77 -8.72
C LYS A 50 -2.54 6.71 -7.55
N SER A 51 -2.74 8.00 -7.84
CA SER A 51 -3.03 9.04 -6.85
C SER A 51 -4.53 9.16 -6.61
N PHE A 52 -4.95 9.33 -5.35
CA PHE A 52 -6.35 9.62 -5.02
C PHE A 52 -6.81 10.99 -5.53
N LYS A 53 -5.91 11.99 -5.52
CA LYS A 53 -6.27 13.37 -5.90
C LYS A 53 -6.17 13.61 -7.40
N ARG A 54 -5.23 12.95 -8.10
CA ARG A 54 -4.91 13.24 -9.51
C ARG A 54 -5.56 12.30 -10.50
N ASN A 55 -6.12 11.18 -10.06
CA ASN A 55 -6.70 10.19 -10.97
C ASN A 55 -8.20 10.00 -10.74
N TYR A 56 -8.90 9.63 -11.81
CA TYR A 56 -10.28 9.16 -11.72
C TYR A 56 -10.32 7.76 -11.10
N TRP A 57 -11.25 7.54 -10.17
CA TRP A 57 -11.44 6.27 -9.48
C TRP A 57 -12.85 5.74 -9.72
N PRO A 58 -12.99 4.63 -10.47
CA PRO A 58 -14.24 3.88 -10.52
C PRO A 58 -14.67 3.45 -9.11
N PRO A 59 -15.98 3.52 -8.78
CA PRO A 59 -16.47 3.07 -7.48
C PRO A 59 -16.07 1.62 -7.14
N SER A 60 -16.04 0.73 -8.13
CA SER A 60 -15.59 -0.65 -7.95
C SER A 60 -14.14 -0.78 -7.48
N GLN A 61 -13.24 0.08 -7.98
CA GLN A 61 -11.84 0.10 -7.53
C GLN A 61 -11.71 0.64 -6.10
N LEU A 62 -12.48 1.67 -5.75
CA LEU A 62 -12.48 2.23 -4.39
C LEU A 62 -13.00 1.19 -3.39
N ASN A 63 -14.07 0.48 -3.73
CA ASN A 63 -14.62 -0.58 -2.89
C ASN A 63 -13.60 -1.70 -2.70
N LEU A 64 -12.94 -2.16 -3.78
CA LEU A 64 -11.89 -3.18 -3.68
C LEU A 64 -10.75 -2.76 -2.74
N ILE A 65 -10.26 -1.52 -2.89
CA ILE A 65 -9.19 -1.01 -2.02
C ILE A 65 -9.64 -0.94 -0.57
N ASN A 66 -10.87 -0.48 -0.33
CA ASN A 66 -11.41 -0.38 1.02
C ASN A 66 -11.58 -1.77 1.68
N GLU A 67 -12.05 -2.77 0.92
CA GLU A 67 -12.16 -4.16 1.36
C GLU A 67 -10.78 -4.77 1.66
N LEU A 68 -9.81 -4.63 0.75
CA LEU A 68 -8.46 -5.21 0.95
C LEU A 68 -7.74 -4.58 2.13
N ARG A 69 -7.90 -3.26 2.32
CA ARG A 69 -7.41 -2.56 3.52
C ARG A 69 -8.07 -3.11 4.79
N SER A 70 -9.40 -3.18 4.82
CA SER A 70 -10.16 -3.56 6.03
C SER A 70 -9.95 -5.02 6.42
N ASN A 71 -9.73 -5.89 5.44
CA ASN A 71 -9.44 -7.31 5.66
C ASN A 71 -7.92 -7.60 5.80
N GLY A 72 -7.08 -6.57 5.80
CA GLY A 72 -5.64 -6.67 6.07
C GLY A 72 -4.82 -7.27 4.95
N ALA A 73 -4.69 -6.56 3.82
CA ALA A 73 -3.82 -6.94 2.69
C ALA A 73 -2.39 -7.33 3.11
N ASN A 74 -1.87 -6.73 4.18
CA ASN A 74 -0.56 -7.04 4.74
C ASN A 74 -0.44 -8.47 5.27
N PHE A 75 -1.52 -9.16 5.65
CA PHE A 75 -1.44 -10.57 6.04
C PHE A 75 -0.96 -11.46 4.88
N ILE A 76 -1.25 -11.07 3.64
CA ILE A 76 -0.78 -11.77 2.44
C ILE A 76 0.67 -11.38 2.17
N TRP A 77 0.95 -10.08 2.02
CA TRP A 77 2.26 -9.60 1.58
C TRP A 77 3.36 -9.74 2.63
N GLU A 78 3.00 -9.70 3.92
CA GLU A 78 3.92 -9.83 5.05
C GLU A 78 3.81 -11.19 5.73
N TYR A 79 3.20 -12.20 5.08
CA TYR A 79 3.00 -13.52 5.68
C TYR A 79 4.28 -14.07 6.33
N SER A 80 5.40 -14.05 5.61
CA SER A 80 6.68 -14.54 6.13
C SER A 80 7.27 -13.70 7.27
N LEU A 81 6.88 -12.43 7.41
CA LEU A 81 7.28 -11.59 8.55
C LEU A 81 6.46 -11.92 9.81
N ARG A 82 5.24 -12.45 9.62
CA ARG A 82 4.27 -12.77 10.68
C ARG A 82 4.28 -14.25 11.08
N ASP A 83 4.88 -15.12 10.28
CA ASP A 83 4.98 -16.55 10.53
C ASP A 83 5.84 -16.85 11.77
N PRO A 84 5.26 -17.37 12.88
CA PRO A 84 5.99 -17.70 14.09
C PRO A 84 7.01 -18.84 13.90
N GLN A 85 6.84 -19.65 12.86
CA GLN A 85 7.74 -20.77 12.55
C GLN A 85 8.91 -20.37 11.66
N ASN A 86 8.97 -19.10 11.22
CA ASN A 86 10.02 -18.63 10.36
C ASN A 86 11.38 -18.65 11.10
N LYS A 87 12.24 -19.60 10.72
CA LYS A 87 13.59 -19.78 11.28
C LYS A 87 14.56 -18.65 10.91
N PHE A 88 14.21 -17.83 9.93
CA PHE A 88 15.00 -16.69 9.47
C PHE A 88 14.13 -15.42 9.50
N PRO A 89 13.89 -14.85 10.70
CA PRO A 89 13.07 -13.65 10.82
C PRO A 89 13.72 -12.51 10.04
N ARG A 90 13.04 -12.05 8.99
CA ARG A 90 13.44 -10.84 8.25
C ARG A 90 12.83 -9.63 8.94
N LYS A 91 13.55 -8.52 8.96
CA LYS A 91 12.96 -7.23 9.32
C LYS A 91 12.23 -6.67 8.11
N LYS A 92 11.11 -6.00 8.34
CA LYS A 92 10.42 -5.25 7.29
C LYS A 92 11.34 -4.13 6.79
N PRO A 93 11.57 -4.01 5.47
CA PRO A 93 12.34 -2.90 4.91
C PRO A 93 11.67 -1.55 5.17
N SER A 94 12.49 -0.52 5.34
CA SER A 94 12.09 0.88 5.43
C SER A 94 12.28 1.56 4.08
N ALA A 95 11.50 2.62 3.81
CA ALA A 95 11.64 3.42 2.59
C ALA A 95 13.02 4.12 2.47
N LYS A 96 13.78 4.17 3.56
CA LYS A 96 15.12 4.78 3.63
C LYS A 96 16.24 3.75 3.47
N ASP A 97 15.91 2.47 3.38
CA ASP A 97 16.92 1.43 3.19
C ASP A 97 17.50 1.53 1.77
N PRO A 98 18.79 1.21 1.58
CA PRO A 98 19.38 1.17 0.24
C PRO A 98 18.63 0.20 -0.66
N LEU A 99 18.30 0.64 -1.87
CA LEU A 99 17.75 -0.24 -2.90
C LEU A 99 18.86 -1.20 -3.39
N PRO A 100 18.53 -2.48 -3.64
CA PRO A 100 19.45 -3.45 -4.24
C PRO A 100 19.93 -3.04 -5.64
#